data_AF-A0A015V5Y1-F1
#
_entry.id   AF-A0A015V5Y1-F1
#
_cell.length_a   1.000
_cell.length_b   1.000
_cell.length_c   1.000
_cell.angle_alpha   90.00
_cell.angle_beta   90.00
_cell.angle_gamma   90.00
#
_symmetry.space_group_name_H-M   'P 1'
#
loop_
_entity.id
_entity.type
_entity.pdbx_description
1 polymer ?
#
loop_
_entity_poly.entity_id
_entity_poly.type
_entity_poly.pdbx_seq_one_letter_code
_entity_poly.pdbx_strand_id
1 'polypeptide(L)'
;MLSDGTDFDSNSSKYALANTITDLYIPQEEDILIIEQPSLNRANIPVSILQDAQLNLVIASADHGWKDIDKMLLQKLKAQLGKAPYLYLNWAPKYEVETYTGMLPPYTFLHKQLYRLSQLALTESFIRWKKNSRKNYQDDDNDDDE
;
A
#
# COMPACT_ATOMS: atom_id res chain seq x y z
N MET A 1 20.96 -0.39 6.00
CA MET A 1 20.01 -0.54 4.88
C MET A 1 20.81 -1.10 3.71
N LEU A 2 20.33 -2.18 3.10
CA LEU A 2 21.00 -2.82 1.95
C LEU A 2 20.19 -2.54 0.70
N SER A 3 20.86 -2.16 -0.39
CA SER A 3 20.21 -1.84 -1.66
C SER A 3 20.82 -2.58 -2.84
N ASP A 4 19.98 -2.87 -3.84
CA ASP A 4 20.38 -3.49 -5.10
C ASP A 4 21.32 -2.57 -5.90
N GLY A 5 22.44 -3.12 -6.37
CA GLY A 5 23.49 -2.43 -7.12
C GLY A 5 24.58 -1.77 -6.26
N THR A 6 24.35 -1.58 -4.96
CA THR A 6 25.36 -1.08 -4.02
C THR A 6 25.91 -2.20 -3.14
N ASP A 7 25.02 -2.95 -2.48
CA ASP A 7 25.40 -3.94 -1.47
C ASP A 7 25.28 -5.38 -1.99
N PHE A 8 24.33 -5.62 -2.89
CA PHE A 8 24.16 -6.89 -3.58
C PHE A 8 23.69 -6.67 -5.03
N ASP A 9 23.92 -7.63 -5.90
CA ASP A 9 23.43 -7.60 -7.29
C ASP A 9 22.36 -8.68 -7.50
N SER A 10 21.13 -8.23 -7.74
CA SER A 10 19.97 -9.09 -7.94
C SER A 10 20.02 -9.92 -9.23
N ASN A 11 20.89 -9.57 -10.18
CA ASN A 11 21.10 -10.34 -11.42
C ASN A 11 22.23 -11.36 -11.28
N SER A 12 22.96 -11.35 -10.17
CA SER A 12 24.06 -12.28 -9.95
C SER A 12 23.54 -13.68 -9.63
N SER A 13 24.28 -14.70 -10.10
CA SER A 13 23.99 -16.09 -9.72
C SER A 13 24.10 -16.31 -8.21
N LYS A 14 24.92 -15.51 -7.50
CA LYS A 14 25.07 -15.59 -6.04
C LYS A 14 23.75 -15.22 -5.36
N TYR A 15 23.08 -14.17 -5.84
CA TYR A 15 21.79 -13.74 -5.32
C TYR A 15 20.69 -14.77 -5.62
N ALA A 16 20.63 -15.28 -6.85
CA ALA A 16 19.62 -16.28 -7.25
C ALA A 16 19.69 -17.59 -6.44
N LEU A 17 20.88 -17.95 -5.95
CA LEU A 17 21.15 -19.17 -5.18
C LEU A 17 21.24 -18.95 -3.67
N ALA A 18 21.09 -17.71 -3.20
CA ALA A 18 21.18 -17.40 -1.79
C ALA A 18 20.03 -18.05 -1.01
N ASN A 19 20.37 -18.74 0.08
CA ASN A 19 19.39 -19.40 0.93
C ASN A 19 19.02 -18.53 2.13
N THR A 20 19.96 -17.70 2.59
CA THR A 20 19.76 -16.82 3.75
C THR A 20 20.35 -15.45 3.46
N ILE A 21 19.82 -14.41 4.12
CA ILE A 21 20.35 -13.04 4.00
C ILE A 21 21.83 -12.98 4.41
N THR A 22 22.27 -13.84 5.32
CA THR A 22 23.66 -13.97 5.78
C THR A 22 24.65 -14.33 4.66
N ASP A 23 24.17 -14.97 3.59
CA ASP A 23 25.01 -15.32 2.42
C ASP A 23 25.37 -14.08 1.58
N LEU A 24 24.52 -13.05 1.69
CA LEU A 24 24.65 -11.78 0.98
C LEU A 24 25.33 -10.71 1.84
N TYR A 25 25.02 -10.69 3.14
CA TYR A 25 25.49 -9.68 4.07
C TYR A 25 25.83 -10.30 5.43
N ILE A 26 26.92 -9.87 6.06
CA ILE A 26 27.27 -10.32 7.41
C ILE A 26 26.69 -9.30 8.40
N PRO A 27 25.68 -9.67 9.21
CA PRO A 27 25.12 -8.77 10.22
C PRO A 27 26.21 -8.36 11.21
N GLN A 28 26.28 -7.09 11.56
CA GLN A 28 27.24 -6.61 12.57
C GLN A 28 26.56 -6.49 13.93
N GLU A 29 25.78 -5.43 14.13
CA GLU A 29 25.06 -5.12 15.39
C GLU A 29 23.71 -4.42 15.13
N GLU A 30 23.12 -4.59 13.95
CA GLU A 30 21.88 -3.91 13.61
C GLU A 30 20.65 -4.58 14.25
N ASP A 31 19.85 -3.82 15.00
CA ASP A 31 18.57 -4.30 15.54
C ASP A 31 17.53 -4.56 14.45
N ILE A 32 17.56 -3.77 13.36
CA ILE A 32 16.61 -3.85 12.26
C ILE A 32 17.37 -3.77 10.94
N LEU A 33 17.22 -4.80 10.11
CA LEU A 33 17.76 -4.85 8.76
C LEU A 33 16.66 -4.56 7.74
N ILE A 34 16.84 -3.48 6.98
CA ILE A 34 15.97 -3.13 5.85
C ILE A 34 16.71 -3.47 4.56
N ILE A 35 16.04 -4.25 3.71
CA ILE A 35 16.56 -4.69 2.42
C ILE A 35 15.67 -4.12 1.32
N GLU A 36 16.23 -3.21 0.54
CA GLU A 36 15.59 -2.67 -0.65
C GLU A 36 15.79 -3.63 -1.81
N GLN A 37 14.67 -4.21 -2.27
CA GLN A 37 14.66 -5.13 -3.40
C GLN A 37 14.31 -4.38 -4.69
N PRO A 38 14.83 -4.84 -5.85
CA PRO A 38 14.42 -4.29 -7.12
C PRO A 38 12.92 -4.49 -7.36
N SER A 39 12.37 -3.72 -8.30
CA SER A 39 10.98 -3.88 -8.70
C SER A 39 10.69 -5.32 -9.13
N LEU A 40 9.54 -5.85 -8.73
CA LEU A 40 9.08 -7.21 -9.05
C LEU A 40 9.03 -7.50 -10.57
N ASN A 41 8.91 -6.45 -11.38
CA ASN A 41 8.95 -6.50 -12.84
C ASN A 41 10.36 -6.74 -13.42
N ARG A 42 11.42 -6.37 -12.69
CA ARG A 42 12.80 -6.33 -13.19
C ARG A 42 13.60 -7.57 -12.80
N ALA A 43 13.48 -7.99 -11.55
CA ALA A 43 14.19 -9.16 -11.05
C ALA A 43 13.30 -9.99 -10.13
N ASN A 44 13.54 -11.29 -10.12
CA ASN A 44 12.82 -12.21 -9.27
C ASN A 44 13.56 -12.38 -7.94
N ILE A 45 12.84 -12.19 -6.84
CA ILE A 45 13.40 -12.35 -5.50
C ILE A 45 13.38 -13.85 -5.14
N PRO A 46 14.50 -14.42 -4.65
CA PRO A 46 14.55 -15.78 -4.15
C PRO A 46 13.54 -16.00 -3.02
N VAL A 47 12.84 -17.13 -3.08
CA VAL A 47 11.82 -17.49 -2.08
C VAL A 47 12.44 -17.61 -0.70
N SER A 48 13.66 -18.14 -0.61
CA SER A 48 14.41 -18.31 0.63
C SER A 48 14.58 -16.98 1.36
N ILE A 49 14.99 -15.92 0.67
CA ILE A 49 15.15 -14.57 1.22
C ILE A 49 13.80 -13.96 1.65
N LEU A 50 12.75 -14.14 0.83
CA LEU A 50 11.40 -13.65 1.16
C LEU A 50 10.82 -14.31 2.42
N GLN A 51 11.10 -15.60 2.62
CA GLN A 51 10.63 -16.36 3.77
C GLN A 51 11.46 -16.12 5.03
N ASP A 52 12.77 -15.87 4.88
CA ASP A 52 13.68 -15.46 5.95
C ASP A 52 13.28 -14.09 6.54
N ALA A 53 12.74 -13.20 5.70
CA ALA A 53 12.26 -11.89 6.12
C ALA A 53 11.04 -11.99 7.06
N GLN A 54 11.18 -11.42 8.26
CA GLN A 54 10.10 -11.33 9.26
C GLN A 54 8.88 -10.57 8.71
N LEU A 55 9.13 -9.44 8.04
CA LEU A 55 8.12 -8.59 7.44
C LEU A 55 8.47 -8.32 5.97
N ASN A 56 7.48 -8.48 5.10
CA ASN A 56 7.59 -8.20 3.67
C ASN A 56 6.65 -7.05 3.33
N LEU A 57 7.22 -5.94 2.85
CA LEU A 57 6.49 -4.72 2.47
C LEU A 57 6.58 -4.52 0.95
N VAL A 58 5.43 -4.38 0.31
CA VAL A 58 5.30 -4.03 -1.10
C VAL A 58 4.90 -2.58 -1.21
N ILE A 59 5.73 -1.78 -1.88
CA ILE A 59 5.45 -0.38 -2.14
C ILE A 59 4.84 -0.27 -3.54
N ALA A 60 3.64 0.31 -3.62
CA ALA A 60 2.92 0.52 -4.88
C ALA A 60 2.47 1.98 -4.99
N SER A 61 2.46 2.52 -6.20
CA SER A 61 2.07 3.90 -6.46
C SER A 61 0.55 4.04 -6.56
N ALA A 62 -0.03 4.91 -5.76
CA ALA A 62 -1.48 5.18 -5.75
C ALA A 62 -1.94 6.05 -6.94
N ASP A 63 -1.02 6.82 -7.53
CA ASP A 63 -1.27 7.64 -8.72
C ASP A 63 -1.33 6.81 -10.02
N HIS A 64 -0.83 5.56 -9.98
CA HIS A 64 -0.85 4.65 -11.12
C HIS A 64 -1.96 3.61 -10.99
N GLY A 65 -2.71 3.41 -12.08
CA GLY A 65 -3.71 2.36 -12.15
C GLY A 65 -3.07 0.97 -12.07
N TRP A 66 -3.67 0.10 -11.25
CA TRP A 66 -3.23 -1.28 -11.07
C TRP A 66 -3.47 -2.09 -12.36
N LYS A 67 -2.40 -2.49 -13.06
CA LYS A 67 -2.49 -3.27 -14.30
C LYS A 67 -2.61 -4.76 -14.01
N ASP A 68 -3.06 -5.54 -14.99
CA ASP A 68 -3.17 -6.98 -14.82
C ASP A 68 -1.81 -7.66 -14.57
N ILE A 69 -0.73 -7.10 -15.13
CA ILE A 69 0.64 -7.54 -14.86
C ILE A 69 0.97 -7.41 -13.36
N ASP A 70 0.64 -6.29 -12.73
CA ASP A 70 0.93 -6.05 -11.32
C ASP A 70 0.10 -7.00 -10.43
N LYS A 71 -1.14 -7.32 -10.83
CA LYS A 71 -1.95 -8.35 -10.13
C LYS A 71 -1.28 -9.71 -10.22
N MET A 72 -0.82 -10.10 -11.42
CA MET A 72 -0.13 -11.39 -11.61
C MET A 72 1.16 -11.48 -10.77
N LEU A 73 1.93 -10.40 -10.69
CA LEU A 73 3.15 -10.35 -9.88
C LEU A 73 2.85 -10.43 -8.39
N LEU A 74 1.83 -9.72 -7.91
CA LEU A 74 1.43 -9.82 -6.50
C LEU A 74 0.93 -11.23 -6.15
N GLN A 75 0.17 -11.88 -7.04
CA GLN A 75 -0.27 -13.27 -6.83
C GLN A 75 0.92 -14.23 -6.78
N LYS A 76 1.89 -14.06 -7.69
CA LYS A 76 3.14 -14.85 -7.67
C LYS A 76 3.90 -14.65 -6.35
N LEU A 77 4.04 -13.40 -5.92
CA LEU A 77 4.71 -13.05 -4.66
C LEU A 77 3.99 -13.68 -3.46
N LYS A 78 2.65 -13.59 -3.42
CA LYS A 78 1.83 -14.21 -2.37
C LYS A 78 1.98 -15.74 -2.35
N ALA A 79 2.06 -16.37 -3.52
CA ALA A 79 2.28 -17.81 -3.62
C ALA A 79 3.67 -18.21 -3.09
N GLN A 80 4.70 -17.40 -3.34
CA GLN A 80 6.06 -17.62 -2.82
C GLN A 80 6.13 -17.45 -1.29
N LEU A 81 5.44 -16.45 -0.75
CA LEU A 81 5.43 -16.13 0.68
C LEU A 81 4.54 -17.04 1.52
N GLY A 82 3.49 -17.64 0.92
CA GLY A 82 2.44 -18.35 1.66
C GLY A 82 1.55 -17.45 2.54
N LYS A 83 1.93 -16.19 2.75
CA LYS A 83 1.21 -15.14 3.48
C LYS A 83 0.98 -13.92 2.60
N ALA A 84 -0.05 -13.13 2.91
CA ALA A 84 -0.28 -11.86 2.24
C ALA A 84 0.81 -10.86 2.66
N PRO A 85 1.54 -10.23 1.71
CA PRO A 85 2.51 -9.19 2.04
C PRO A 85 1.78 -7.92 2.51
N TYR A 86 2.47 -7.08 3.29
CA TYR A 86 1.95 -5.76 3.63
C TYR A 86 2.05 -4.85 2.40
N LEU A 87 0.99 -4.11 2.12
CA LEU A 87 0.94 -3.17 1.00
C LEU A 87 1.02 -1.74 1.53
N TYR A 88 1.95 -0.96 0.98
CA TYR A 88 2.07 0.47 1.24
C TYR A 88 1.88 1.25 -0.05
N LEU A 89 0.92 2.17 -0.05
CA LEU A 89 0.60 3.02 -1.18
C LEU A 89 1.36 4.34 -1.06
N ASN A 90 2.34 4.58 -1.94
CA ASN A 90 3.03 5.87 -2.04
C ASN A 90 2.38 6.76 -3.10
N TRP A 91 2.72 8.05 -3.10
CA TRP A 91 2.18 9.05 -4.04
C TRP A 91 0.65 9.20 -4.02
N ALA A 92 -0.01 8.85 -2.92
CA ALA A 92 -1.42 9.15 -2.73
C ALA A 92 -1.66 10.66 -2.82
N PRO A 93 -2.72 11.11 -3.51
CA PRO A 93 -3.00 12.52 -3.67
C PRO A 93 -3.18 13.15 -2.29
N LYS A 94 -2.49 14.27 -2.06
CA LYS A 94 -2.44 14.96 -0.77
C LYS A 94 -3.84 15.16 -0.16
N TYR A 95 -4.83 15.50 -0.99
CA TYR A 95 -6.22 15.65 -0.58
C TYR A 95 -6.84 14.39 0.06
N GLU A 96 -6.59 13.21 -0.49
CA GLU A 96 -7.13 11.96 0.07
C GLU A 96 -6.45 11.63 1.40
N VAL A 97 -5.12 11.80 1.47
CA VAL A 97 -4.37 11.56 2.71
C VAL A 97 -4.85 12.52 3.81
N GLU A 98 -5.06 13.79 3.48
CA GLU A 98 -5.55 14.81 4.40
C GLU A 98 -6.95 14.56 4.94
N THR A 99 -7.76 13.79 4.21
CA THR A 99 -9.08 13.37 4.68
C THR A 99 -8.96 12.37 5.85
N TYR A 100 -7.92 11.52 5.85
CA TYR A 100 -7.70 10.51 6.88
C TYR A 100 -6.76 10.98 8.01
N THR A 101 -5.67 11.68 7.67
CA THR A 101 -4.65 12.11 8.64
C THR A 101 -4.87 13.52 9.17
N GLY A 102 -5.82 14.25 8.60
CA GLY A 102 -5.94 15.68 8.77
C GLY A 102 -4.94 16.46 7.92
N MET A 103 -5.05 17.79 8.00
CA MET A 103 -4.32 18.73 7.14
C MET A 103 -2.79 18.54 7.22
N LEU A 104 -2.17 18.31 6.07
CA LEU A 104 -0.74 18.08 5.93
C LEU A 104 -0.04 19.42 5.64
N PRO A 105 1.16 19.65 6.19
CA PRO A 105 1.94 20.85 5.88
C PRO A 105 2.22 20.97 4.36
N PRO A 106 2.43 22.17 3.82
CA PRO A 106 2.48 23.48 4.49
C PRO A 106 1.10 24.16 4.67
N TYR A 107 0.88 24.76 5.85
CA TYR A 107 -0.37 25.39 6.28
C TYR A 107 -0.62 26.80 5.69
N THR A 108 -0.60 26.93 4.37
CA THR A 108 -0.86 28.22 3.70
C THR A 108 -2.33 28.62 3.74
N PHE A 109 -2.63 29.92 3.60
CA PHE A 109 -4.00 30.43 3.70
C PHE A 109 -4.93 29.85 2.64
N LEU A 110 -4.50 29.78 1.38
CA LEU A 110 -5.27 29.15 0.29
C LEU A 110 -5.52 27.66 0.57
N HIS A 111 -4.51 26.96 1.08
CA HIS A 111 -4.60 25.54 1.42
C HIS A 111 -5.63 25.27 2.52
N LYS A 112 -5.68 26.10 3.57
CA LYS A 112 -6.73 26.02 4.61
C LYS A 112 -8.13 26.21 4.04
N GLN A 113 -8.31 27.15 3.11
CA GLN A 113 -9.62 27.40 2.51
C GLN A 113 -10.06 26.25 1.60
N LEU A 114 -9.14 25.70 0.80
CA LEU A 114 -9.41 24.54 -0.06
C LEU A 114 -9.73 23.28 0.77
N TYR A 115 -8.96 23.03 1.85
CA TYR A 115 -9.22 21.94 2.80
C TYR A 115 -10.59 22.07 3.47
N ARG A 116 -11.01 23.28 3.85
CA ARG A 116 -12.35 23.51 4.43
C ARG A 116 -13.45 23.22 3.41
N LEU A 117 -13.28 23.65 2.16
CA LEU A 117 -14.23 23.38 1.07
C LEU A 117 -14.35 21.88 0.80
N SER A 118 -13.23 21.17 0.79
CA SER A 118 -13.23 19.74 0.50
C SER A 118 -13.88 18.90 1.61
N GLN A 119 -13.67 19.28 2.89
CA GLN A 119 -14.39 18.68 4.03
C GLN A 119 -15.90 18.95 3.99
N LEU A 120 -16.33 20.13 3.51
CA LEU A 120 -17.75 20.46 3.33
C LEU A 120 -18.41 19.62 2.23
N ALA A 121 -17.76 19.44 1.08
CA ALA A 121 -18.27 18.61 -0.02
C ALA A 121 -18.39 17.13 0.37
N LEU A 122 -17.42 16.60 1.12
CA LEU A 122 -17.49 15.24 1.67
C LEU A 122 -18.62 15.10 2.70
N THR A 123 -18.82 16.10 3.55
CA THR A 123 -19.92 16.11 4.54
C THR A 123 -21.29 16.11 3.84
N GLU A 124 -21.46 16.86 2.76
CA GLU A 124 -22.70 16.79 1.95
C GLU A 124 -22.92 15.42 1.32
N SER A 125 -21.87 14.76 0.80
CA SER A 125 -22.00 13.42 0.23
C SER A 125 -22.44 12.38 1.28
N PHE A 126 -21.92 12.47 2.50
CA PHE A 126 -22.29 11.59 3.62
C PHE A 126 -23.70 11.88 4.14
N ILE A 127 -24.07 13.16 4.26
CA ILE A 127 -25.43 13.59 4.63
C ILE A 127 -26.45 13.14 3.56
N ARG A 128 -26.12 13.27 2.27
CA ARG A 128 -26.99 12.85 1.16
C ARG A 128 -27.17 11.33 1.14
N TRP A 129 -26.10 10.55 1.36
CA TRP A 129 -26.20 9.09 1.47
C TRP A 129 -27.06 8.68 2.68
N LYS A 130 -26.83 9.28 3.86
CA LYS A 130 -27.63 9.02 5.06
C LYS A 130 -29.11 9.41 4.88
N LYS A 131 -29.40 10.42 4.07
CA LYS A 131 -30.77 10.84 3.73
C LYS A 131 -31.47 9.86 2.78
N ASN A 132 -30.76 9.31 1.79
CA ASN A 132 -31.30 8.25 0.93
C ASN A 132 -31.52 6.94 1.69
N SER A 133 -30.62 6.58 2.61
CA SER A 133 -30.77 5.36 3.40
C SER A 133 -31.95 5.42 4.38
N ARG A 134 -32.36 6.62 4.83
CA ARG A 134 -33.55 6.79 5.69
C ARG A 134 -34.86 6.78 4.90
N LYS A 135 -34.83 7.15 3.62
CA LYS A 135 -36.02 7.14 2.76
C LYS A 135 -36.47 5.70 2.44
N ASN A 136 -35.51 4.81 2.21
CA ASN A 136 -35.80 3.39 1.94
C ASN A 136 -36.30 2.58 3.16
N TYR A 137 -36.35 3.16 4.36
CA TYR A 137 -36.87 2.48 5.57
C TYR A 137 -38.27 2.98 5.97
N GLN A 138 -38.85 3.96 5.27
CA GLN A 138 -40.17 4.52 5.58
C GLN A 138 -41.26 4.16 4.56
N ASP A 139 -40.93 3.39 3.53
CA ASP A 139 -41.88 2.99 2.48
C ASP A 139 -42.37 1.52 2.63
N ASP A 140 -42.03 0.80 3.70
CA ASP A 140 -42.42 -0.62 3.93
C ASP A 140 -43.49 -0.84 5.04
N ASP A 141 -44.04 0.21 5.68
CA ASP A 141 -45.00 0.08 6.80
C ASP A 141 -46.39 0.68 6.48
N ASN A 142 -46.95 0.42 5.30
CA ASN A 142 -48.39 0.63 5.04
C ASN A 142 -48.86 -0.34 3.95
N ASP A 143 -49.18 -1.57 4.31
CA ASP A 143 -50.12 -2.44 3.58
C ASP A 143 -50.43 -3.65 4.50
N ASP A 144 -51.35 -3.47 5.45
CA ASP A 144 -52.09 -4.57 6.09
C ASP A 144 -53.34 -3.98 6.76
N ASP A 145 -54.39 -3.77 5.96
CA ASP A 145 -55.77 -3.61 6.41
C ASP A 145 -56.71 -4.07 5.27
N GLU A 146 -56.93 -5.38 5.12
CA GLU A 146 -58.24 -5.98 4.77
C GLU A 146 -58.35 -7.45 5.21
#